data_AF-A0AAW2K0I6-F1
#
_entry.id   AF-A0AAW2K0I6-F1
#
_cell.length_a   1.000
_cell.length_b   1.000
_cell.length_c   1.000
_cell.angle_alpha   90.00
_cell.angle_beta   90.00
_cell.angle_gamma   90.00
#
_symmetry.space_group_name_H-M   'P 1'
#
loop_
_entity.id
_entity.type
_entity.pdbx_description
1 polymer ?
#
loop_
_entity_poly.entity_id
_entity_poly.type
_entity_poly.pdbx_seq_one_letter_code
_entity_poly.pdbx_strand_id
1 'polypeptide(L)'
;MGRLLFVSIDMIRAGSKRWNTTAVGYFLGKKPYFHHLNEFVRSIWPGVRDVKATSNGFFFFQFETVAAMEEVIEGGPWLYLGQPIVLQKWEPGMVLRKLKHTEVPVWIKLRHLPVELWTTEGLSTVASGIGRPLYPDAITRACTRLDFARVCVMLNVSSKLPKHVVL
;
A
#
# COMPACT_ATOMS: atom_id res chain seq x y z
N MET A 1 0.99 16.52 37.47
CA MET A 1 0.15 17.44 36.68
C MET A 1 0.62 17.37 35.23
N GLY A 2 -0.16 16.74 34.33
CA GLY A 2 0.25 16.57 32.92
C GLY A 2 -0.03 17.86 32.14
N ARG A 3 0.98 18.41 31.46
CA ARG A 3 0.83 19.58 30.60
C ARG A 3 0.10 19.16 29.32
N LEU A 4 -1.11 19.66 29.11
CA LEU A 4 -1.82 19.52 27.84
C LEU A 4 -1.10 20.37 26.78
N LEU A 5 -0.56 19.71 25.77
CA LEU A 5 0.03 20.37 24.60
C LEU A 5 -1.05 20.47 23.52
N PHE A 6 -1.41 21.70 23.16
CA PHE A 6 -2.27 21.97 22.02
C PHE A 6 -1.43 21.97 20.75
N VAL A 7 -1.64 20.97 19.90
CA VAL A 7 -1.05 20.89 18.57
C VAL A 7 -2.08 21.40 17.57
N SER A 8 -1.79 22.50 16.87
CA SER A 8 -2.70 23.04 15.86
C SER A 8 -2.70 22.18 14.59
N ILE A 9 -3.84 22.14 13.90
CA ILE A 9 -3.97 21.42 12.63
C ILE A 9 -3.05 22.01 11.55
N ASP A 10 -2.80 23.31 11.60
CA ASP A 10 -1.90 24.00 10.67
C ASP A 10 -0.44 23.60 10.90
N MET A 11 -0.03 23.36 12.15
CA MET A 11 1.30 22.83 12.46
C MET A 11 1.46 21.41 11.89
N ILE A 12 0.44 20.56 12.04
CA ILE A 12 0.44 19.21 11.45
C ILE A 12 0.51 19.30 9.93
N ARG A 13 -0.31 20.12 9.30
CA ARG A 13 -0.33 20.32 7.84
C ARG A 13 1.01 20.84 7.32
N ALA A 14 1.61 21.84 7.97
CA ALA A 14 2.91 22.38 7.62
C ALA A 14 4.01 21.31 7.72
N GLY A 15 4.01 20.52 8.80
CA GLY A 15 4.94 19.40 8.98
C GLY A 15 4.75 18.28 7.97
N SER A 16 3.52 18.05 7.51
CA SER A 16 3.13 16.97 6.59
C SER A 16 3.62 17.17 5.17
N LYS A 17 3.80 18.43 4.71
CA LYS A 17 4.17 18.73 3.32
C LYS A 17 5.40 17.95 2.83
N ARG A 18 6.41 17.76 3.70
CA ARG A 18 7.64 17.03 3.37
C ARG A 18 7.45 15.53 3.15
N TRP A 19 6.31 14.99 3.58
CA TRP A 19 5.99 13.56 3.57
C TRP A 19 4.96 13.17 2.49
N ASN A 20 4.46 14.14 1.71
CA ASN A 20 3.43 13.90 0.70
C ASN A 20 3.84 12.91 -0.41
N THR A 21 5.14 12.74 -0.66
CA THR A 21 5.70 11.76 -1.60
C THR A 21 6.29 10.54 -0.88
N THR A 22 5.78 10.19 0.31
CA THR A 22 6.34 9.10 1.11
C THR A 22 5.41 7.90 1.15
N ALA A 23 5.92 6.74 0.78
CA ALA A 23 5.31 5.46 1.13
C ALA A 23 5.90 4.95 2.44
N VAL A 24 5.07 4.40 3.32
CA VAL A 24 5.53 3.65 4.49
C VAL A 24 5.36 2.17 4.22
N GLY A 25 6.38 1.39 4.59
CA GLY A 25 6.31 -0.05 4.51
C GLY A 25 6.97 -0.79 5.64
N TYR A 26 6.68 -2.10 5.70
CA TYR A 26 7.32 -3.05 6.60
C TYR A 26 7.33 -4.43 5.95
N PHE A 27 8.14 -5.32 6.52
CA PHE A 27 8.38 -6.67 5.99
C PHE A 27 7.62 -7.70 6.79
N LEU A 28 7.03 -8.67 6.10
CA LEU A 28 6.41 -9.85 6.71
C LEU A 28 7.48 -10.91 7.02
N GLY A 29 8.35 -10.59 7.97
CA GLY A 29 9.40 -11.49 8.45
C GLY A 29 10.51 -10.74 9.18
N LYS A 30 11.75 -11.23 9.07
CA LYS A 30 12.94 -10.57 9.64
C LYS A 30 13.12 -9.17 9.04
N LYS A 31 13.52 -8.21 9.88
CA LYS A 31 13.87 -6.85 9.44
C LYS A 31 15.13 -6.92 8.56
N PRO A 32 15.12 -6.36 7.34
CA PRO A 32 16.29 -6.36 6.47
C PRO A 32 17.38 -5.42 6.99
N TYR A 33 18.62 -5.70 6.57
CA TYR A 33 19.73 -4.77 6.76
C TYR A 33 19.51 -3.52 5.91
N PHE A 34 19.59 -2.36 6.53
CA PHE A 34 19.21 -1.09 5.92
C PHE A 34 19.96 -0.80 4.62
N HIS A 35 21.28 -1.02 4.60
CA HIS A 35 22.12 -0.74 3.44
C HIS A 35 21.65 -1.52 2.21
N HIS A 36 21.54 -2.85 2.34
CA HIS A 36 21.13 -3.72 1.24
C HIS A 36 19.70 -3.43 0.78
N LEU A 37 18.80 -3.09 1.69
CA LEU A 37 17.44 -2.68 1.31
C LEU A 37 17.47 -1.39 0.50
N ASN A 38 18.23 -0.38 0.95
CA ASN A 38 18.33 0.91 0.29
C ASN A 38 18.89 0.78 -1.13
N GLU A 39 19.93 -0.02 -1.33
CA GLU A 39 20.47 -0.33 -2.67
C GLU A 39 19.43 -1.04 -3.54
N PHE A 40 18.77 -2.07 -2.99
CA PHE A 40 17.75 -2.82 -3.69
C PHE A 40 16.61 -1.93 -4.19
N VAL A 41 15.96 -1.16 -3.30
CA VAL A 41 14.82 -0.34 -3.72
C VAL A 41 15.22 0.74 -4.72
N ARG A 42 16.43 1.32 -4.59
CA ARG A 42 16.94 2.28 -5.57
C ARG A 42 17.21 1.66 -6.94
N SER A 43 17.47 0.36 -7.00
CA SER A 43 17.70 -0.36 -8.26
C SER A 43 16.41 -0.74 -9.00
N ILE A 44 15.30 -0.92 -8.29
CA ILE A 44 14.04 -1.44 -8.89
C ILE A 44 12.87 -0.47 -8.85
N TRP A 45 12.88 0.52 -7.94
CA TRP A 45 11.78 1.47 -7.81
C TRP A 45 12.16 2.80 -8.45
N PRO A 46 11.36 3.29 -9.41
CA PRO A 46 11.62 4.59 -10.02
C PRO A 46 11.48 5.71 -9.00
N GLY A 47 12.35 6.72 -9.10
CA GLY A 47 12.21 7.99 -8.38
C GLY A 47 12.38 7.90 -6.86
N VAL A 48 13.02 6.87 -6.30
CA VAL A 48 13.36 6.83 -4.85
C VAL A 48 14.44 7.86 -4.54
N ARG A 49 14.05 8.90 -3.80
CA ARG A 49 14.93 9.99 -3.35
C ARG A 49 15.68 9.61 -2.07
N ASP A 50 14.96 9.09 -1.08
CA ASP A 50 15.52 8.81 0.25
C ASP A 50 14.80 7.64 0.94
N VAL A 51 15.52 6.94 1.82
CA VAL A 51 15.00 5.82 2.59
C VAL A 51 15.34 6.03 4.06
N LYS A 52 14.33 5.97 4.94
CA LYS A 52 14.52 6.07 6.38
C LYS A 52 13.98 4.82 7.06
N ALA A 53 14.58 4.42 8.17
CA ALA A 53 14.16 3.27 8.95
C ALA A 53 13.86 3.67 10.40
N THR A 54 12.90 2.99 11.00
CA THR A 54 12.56 3.13 12.42
C THR A 54 13.06 1.93 13.22
N SER A 55 13.18 2.10 14.54
CA SER A 55 13.52 1.02 15.46
C SER A 55 12.47 -0.10 15.46
N ASN A 56 11.19 0.24 15.36
CA ASN A 56 10.07 -0.72 15.29
C ASN A 56 9.92 -1.40 13.92
N GLY A 57 10.83 -1.17 12.97
CA GLY A 57 10.93 -1.93 11.72
C GLY A 57 9.99 -1.48 10.61
N PHE A 58 9.62 -0.21 10.60
CA PHE A 58 9.03 0.46 9.45
C PHE A 58 10.11 1.18 8.65
N PHE A 59 9.82 1.38 7.38
CA PHE A 59 10.64 2.08 6.43
C PHE A 59 9.80 3.15 5.75
N PHE A 60 10.40 4.32 5.56
CA PHE A 60 9.82 5.44 4.84
C PHE A 60 10.59 5.59 3.54
N PHE A 61 9.91 5.39 2.43
CA PHE A 61 10.46 5.50 1.09
C PHE A 61 9.96 6.82 0.50
N GLN A 62 10.84 7.81 0.40
CA GLN A 62 10.50 9.12 -0.14
C GLN A 62 10.81 9.15 -1.63
N PHE A 63 9.82 9.57 -2.41
CA PHE A 63 9.89 9.63 -3.86
C PHE A 63 10.07 11.06 -4.35
N GLU A 64 10.57 11.18 -5.58
CA GLU A 64 10.69 12.43 -6.29
C GLU A 64 9.33 13.08 -6.57
N THR A 65 8.34 12.25 -6.95
CA THR A 65 6.99 12.68 -7.31
C THR A 65 5.94 11.78 -6.65
N VAL A 66 4.70 12.29 -6.55
CA VAL A 66 3.56 11.48 -6.09
C VAL A 66 3.26 10.35 -7.09
N ALA A 67 3.41 10.61 -8.38
CA ALA A 67 3.19 9.61 -9.43
C ALA A 67 4.15 8.41 -9.31
N ALA A 68 5.44 8.64 -9.09
CA ALA A 68 6.41 7.56 -8.90
C ALA A 68 6.12 6.73 -7.63
N MET A 69 5.69 7.39 -6.55
CA MET A 69 5.25 6.70 -5.34
C MET A 69 4.01 5.82 -5.59
N GLU A 70 3.00 6.36 -6.27
CA GLU A 70 1.75 5.65 -6.57
C GLU A 70 2.01 4.48 -7.52
N GLU A 71 2.85 4.65 -8.53
CA GLU A 71 3.32 3.58 -9.42
C GLU A 71 3.94 2.42 -8.63
N VAL A 72 4.81 2.72 -7.65
CA VAL A 72 5.42 1.69 -6.82
C VAL A 72 4.39 1.02 -5.91
N ILE A 73 3.51 1.76 -5.24
CA ILE A 73 2.49 1.18 -4.36
C ILE A 73 1.55 0.25 -5.16
N GLU A 74 1.13 0.67 -6.35
CA GLU A 74 0.20 -0.06 -7.22
C GLU A 74 0.87 -1.18 -8.03
N GLY A 75 2.19 -1.09 -8.25
CA GLY A 75 2.99 -2.07 -8.97
C GLY A 75 3.22 -3.39 -8.22
N GLY A 76 3.08 -3.39 -6.89
CA GLY A 76 3.34 -4.56 -6.03
C GLY A 76 2.44 -5.79 -6.30
N PRO A 77 2.68 -6.93 -5.64
CA PRO A 77 3.48 -7.10 -4.43
C PRO A 77 4.98 -7.05 -4.69
N TRP A 78 5.73 -6.41 -3.80
CA TRP A 78 7.18 -6.38 -3.84
C TRP A 78 7.76 -7.41 -2.88
N LEU A 79 8.85 -8.06 -3.30
CA LEU A 79 9.58 -9.03 -2.51
C LEU A 79 11.01 -8.56 -2.35
N TYR A 80 11.55 -8.64 -1.13
CA TYR A 80 12.97 -8.51 -0.86
C TYR A 80 13.47 -9.83 -0.29
N LEU A 81 14.36 -10.51 -1.01
CA LEU A 81 14.86 -11.85 -0.63
C LEU A 81 13.71 -12.83 -0.30
N GLY A 82 12.64 -12.79 -1.10
CA GLY A 82 11.44 -13.62 -0.92
C GLY A 82 10.50 -13.15 0.21
N GLN A 83 10.84 -12.11 0.96
CA GLN A 83 9.99 -11.54 2.00
C GLN A 83 9.08 -10.44 1.41
N PRO A 84 7.75 -10.52 1.59
CA PRO A 84 6.85 -9.47 1.12
C PRO A 84 7.06 -8.14 1.83
N ILE A 85 7.02 -7.07 1.03
CA ILE A 85 6.99 -5.69 1.49
C ILE A 85 5.55 -5.21 1.43
N VAL A 86 4.98 -4.89 2.59
CA VAL A 86 3.70 -4.21 2.68
C VAL A 86 3.96 -2.72 2.55
N LEU A 87 3.28 -2.05 1.60
CA LEU A 87 3.41 -0.61 1.33
C LEU A 87 2.06 0.08 1.43
N GLN A 88 2.06 1.30 1.96
CA GLN A 88 0.91 2.21 1.94
C GLN A 88 1.39 3.66 1.84
N LYS A 89 0.56 4.54 1.29
CA LYS A 89 0.82 5.99 1.28
C LYS A 89 0.87 6.52 2.71
N TRP A 90 1.86 7.35 3.03
CA TRP A 90 1.88 8.05 4.32
C TRP A 90 0.76 9.09 4.38
N GLU A 91 0.10 9.20 5.52
CA GLU A 91 -0.94 10.20 5.75
C GLU A 91 -0.72 10.94 7.08
N PRO A 92 -1.12 12.23 7.18
CA PRO A 92 -1.08 12.97 8.44
C PRO A 92 -1.88 12.25 9.53
N GLY A 93 -1.27 12.05 10.70
CA GLY A 93 -1.90 11.34 11.81
C GLY A 93 -1.91 9.82 11.69
N MET A 94 -1.29 9.25 10.64
CA MET A 94 -1.18 7.80 10.47
C MET A 94 -0.46 7.15 11.66
N VAL A 95 -1.14 6.20 12.29
CA VAL A 95 -0.56 5.34 13.32
C VAL A 95 0.07 4.12 12.66
N LEU A 96 1.38 3.99 12.77
CA LEU A 96 2.11 2.85 12.19
C LEU A 96 1.78 1.58 12.97
N ARG A 97 1.06 0.67 12.31
CA ARG A 97 0.75 -0.67 12.84
C ARG A 97 1.13 -1.69 11.80
N LYS A 98 1.94 -2.68 12.20
CA LYS A 98 2.13 -3.87 11.38
C LYS A 98 0.79 -4.57 11.39
N LEU A 99 0.36 -5.07 10.24
CA LEU A 99 -0.80 -5.95 10.23
C LEU A 99 -0.50 -7.10 11.17
N LYS A 100 -1.55 -7.60 11.84
CA LYS A 100 -1.42 -8.85 12.57
C LYS A 100 -0.79 -9.85 11.59
N HIS A 101 0.14 -10.69 12.03
CA HIS A 101 0.79 -11.70 11.17
C HIS A 101 -0.19 -12.66 10.47
N THR A 102 -1.48 -12.53 10.77
CA THR A 102 -2.59 -13.20 10.13
C THR A 102 -3.14 -12.47 8.90
N GLU A 103 -2.84 -11.20 8.61
CA GLU A 103 -3.45 -10.45 7.51
C GLU A 103 -2.43 -9.71 6.63
N VAL A 104 -2.66 -9.69 5.32
CA VAL A 104 -1.75 -9.10 4.32
C VAL A 104 -2.54 -8.43 3.19
N PRO A 105 -2.10 -7.28 2.65
CA PRO A 105 -2.72 -6.68 1.48
C PRO A 105 -2.18 -7.35 0.22
N VAL A 106 -3.08 -7.78 -0.65
CA VAL A 106 -2.76 -8.46 -1.91
C VAL A 106 -3.53 -7.80 -3.04
N TRP A 107 -2.83 -7.53 -4.14
CA TRP A 107 -3.45 -7.08 -5.38
C TRP A 107 -4.05 -8.26 -6.14
N ILE A 108 -5.35 -8.26 -6.33
CA ILE A 108 -6.08 -9.24 -7.15
C ILE A 108 -6.46 -8.64 -8.51
N LYS A 109 -6.62 -9.50 -9.51
CA LYS A 109 -7.13 -9.13 -10.83
C LYS A 109 -8.50 -9.78 -11.05
N LEU A 110 -9.52 -8.96 -11.20
CA LEU A 110 -10.89 -9.35 -11.54
C LEU A 110 -11.05 -9.26 -13.05
N ARG A 111 -11.04 -10.42 -13.72
CA ARG A 111 -11.24 -10.52 -15.17
C ARG A 111 -12.73 -10.74 -15.48
N HIS A 112 -13.16 -10.31 -16.67
CA HIS A 112 -14.54 -10.50 -17.14
C HIS A 112 -15.59 -9.86 -16.22
N LEU A 113 -15.24 -8.78 -15.53
CA LEU A 113 -16.16 -8.03 -14.69
C LEU A 113 -17.10 -7.20 -15.58
N PRO A 114 -18.44 -7.38 -15.50
CA PRO A 114 -19.40 -6.55 -16.20
C PRO A 114 -19.13 -5.07 -15.98
N VAL A 115 -19.21 -4.25 -17.04
CA VAL A 115 -18.80 -2.84 -17.03
C VAL A 115 -19.63 -2.03 -16.01
N GLU A 116 -20.87 -2.44 -15.78
CA GLU A 116 -21.78 -1.87 -14.78
C GLU A 116 -21.24 -1.98 -13.34
N LEU A 117 -20.36 -2.95 -13.08
CA LEU A 117 -19.72 -3.16 -11.77
C LEU A 117 -18.39 -2.43 -11.61
N TRP A 118 -17.94 -1.65 -12.61
CA TRP A 118 -16.73 -0.81 -12.52
C TRP A 118 -16.95 0.49 -11.73
N THR A 119 -17.81 0.42 -10.72
CA THR A 119 -18.03 1.47 -9.73
C THR A 119 -17.29 1.11 -8.44
N THR A 120 -17.04 2.09 -7.57
CA THR A 120 -16.45 1.81 -6.25
C THR A 120 -17.25 0.75 -5.49
N GLU A 121 -18.58 0.78 -5.56
CA GLU A 121 -19.47 -0.16 -4.90
C GLU A 121 -19.44 -1.55 -5.55
N GLY A 122 -19.48 -1.62 -6.88
CA GLY A 122 -19.41 -2.89 -7.61
C GLY A 122 -18.07 -3.59 -7.38
N LEU A 123 -16.96 -2.87 -7.54
CA LEU A 123 -15.61 -3.37 -7.28
C LEU A 123 -15.45 -3.86 -5.85
N SER A 124 -15.95 -3.10 -4.87
CA SER A 124 -15.89 -3.50 -3.46
C SER A 124 -16.74 -4.74 -3.19
N THR A 125 -17.93 -4.82 -3.77
CA THR A 125 -18.84 -5.96 -3.64
C THR A 125 -18.19 -7.23 -4.17
N VAL A 126 -17.64 -7.21 -5.38
CA VAL A 126 -16.98 -8.39 -5.96
C VAL A 126 -15.71 -8.76 -5.19
N ALA A 127 -14.87 -7.78 -4.87
CA ALA A 127 -13.64 -8.02 -4.12
C ALA A 127 -13.90 -8.58 -2.70
N SER A 128 -15.05 -8.26 -2.10
CA SER A 128 -15.45 -8.75 -0.77
C SER A 128 -15.58 -10.27 -0.71
N GLY A 129 -15.89 -10.93 -1.83
CA GLY A 129 -15.92 -12.39 -1.93
C GLY A 129 -14.55 -13.04 -1.80
N ILE A 130 -13.46 -12.28 -1.93
CA ILE A 130 -12.07 -12.76 -1.80
C ILE A 130 -11.48 -12.33 -0.45
N GLY A 131 -11.68 -11.06 -0.06
CA GLY A 131 -11.16 -10.49 1.18
C GLY A 131 -11.71 -9.09 1.43
N ARG A 132 -11.23 -8.37 2.46
CA ARG A 132 -11.72 -7.01 2.72
C ARG A 132 -11.15 -6.04 1.67
N PRO A 133 -11.97 -5.40 0.82
CA PRO A 133 -11.48 -4.44 -0.18
C PRO A 133 -10.81 -3.25 0.48
N LEU A 134 -9.72 -2.76 -0.11
CA LEU A 134 -9.00 -1.57 0.34
C LEU A 134 -9.12 -0.45 -0.69
N TYR A 135 -8.60 -0.65 -1.90
CA TYR A 135 -8.63 0.35 -2.97
C TYR A 135 -8.33 -0.27 -4.36
N PRO A 136 -8.95 0.23 -5.44
CA PRO A 136 -8.54 -0.10 -6.82
C PRO A 136 -7.25 0.61 -7.21
N ASP A 137 -6.53 0.12 -8.22
CA ASP A 137 -5.41 0.85 -8.83
C ASP A 137 -5.89 2.07 -9.65
N ALA A 138 -4.98 2.95 -10.06
CA ALA A 138 -5.32 4.18 -10.77
C ALA A 138 -6.02 3.91 -12.11
N ILE A 139 -5.60 2.87 -12.84
CA ILE A 139 -6.18 2.49 -14.14
C ILE A 139 -7.64 2.03 -13.96
N THR A 140 -7.88 1.15 -12.99
CA THR A 140 -9.23 0.65 -12.67
C THR A 140 -10.12 1.79 -12.20
N ARG A 141 -9.60 2.68 -11.34
CA ARG A 141 -10.33 3.84 -10.83
C ARG A 141 -10.70 4.83 -11.92
N ALA A 142 -9.80 5.06 -12.87
CA ALA A 142 -10.04 5.94 -14.02
C ALA A 142 -10.86 5.28 -15.12
N CYS A 143 -11.14 3.97 -15.02
CA CYS A 143 -11.85 3.18 -16.02
C CYS A 143 -11.26 3.32 -17.44
N THR A 144 -9.92 3.47 -17.53
CA THR A 144 -9.24 3.71 -18.82
C THR A 144 -8.89 2.43 -19.57
N ARG A 145 -8.88 1.28 -18.90
CA ARG A 145 -8.69 -0.05 -19.49
C ARG A 145 -9.66 -1.04 -18.88
N LEU A 146 -10.35 -1.82 -19.73
CA LEU A 146 -11.42 -2.73 -19.31
C LEU A 146 -11.03 -4.22 -19.33
N ASP A 147 -9.77 -4.56 -19.61
CA ASP A 147 -9.28 -5.95 -19.68
C ASP A 147 -9.45 -6.71 -18.35
N PHE A 148 -9.21 -5.99 -17.23
CA PHE A 148 -9.41 -6.47 -15.87
C PHE A 148 -9.44 -5.29 -14.90
N ALA A 149 -10.22 -5.41 -13.83
CA ALA A 149 -10.13 -4.53 -12.69
C ALA A 149 -9.08 -5.05 -11.71
N ARG A 150 -8.23 -4.18 -11.16
CA ARG A 150 -7.23 -4.53 -10.15
C ARG A 150 -7.60 -3.87 -8.83
N VAL A 151 -7.74 -4.68 -7.78
CA VAL A 151 -8.16 -4.24 -6.45
C VAL A 151 -7.20 -4.77 -5.40
N CYS A 152 -6.78 -3.91 -4.47
CA CYS A 152 -6.04 -4.30 -3.29
C CYS A 152 -7.03 -4.81 -2.23
N VAL A 153 -6.84 -6.04 -1.77
CA VAL A 153 -7.68 -6.69 -0.76
C VAL A 153 -6.84 -7.10 0.44
N MET A 154 -7.37 -6.88 1.64
CA MET A 154 -6.81 -7.44 2.86
C MET A 154 -7.25 -8.89 3.00
N LEU A 155 -6.29 -9.81 3.07
CA LEU A 155 -6.52 -11.24 3.16
C LEU A 155 -5.91 -11.82 4.42
N ASN A 156 -6.55 -12.85 4.97
CA ASN A 156 -5.90 -13.66 5.97
C ASN A 156 -4.83 -14.54 5.30
N VAL A 157 -3.65 -14.68 5.91
CA VAL A 157 -2.56 -15.54 5.41
C VAL A 157 -3.00 -17.01 5.32
N SER A 158 -3.95 -17.44 6.14
CA SER A 158 -4.54 -18.79 6.08
C SER A 158 -5.70 -18.91 5.08
N SER A 159 -6.14 -17.82 4.44
CA SER A 159 -7.25 -17.86 3.49
C SER A 159 -6.86 -18.64 2.24
N LYS A 160 -7.73 -19.55 1.81
CA LYS A 160 -7.64 -20.15 0.47
C LYS A 160 -8.17 -19.14 -0.55
N LEU A 161 -7.31 -18.72 -1.48
CA LEU A 161 -7.71 -17.84 -2.57
C LEU A 161 -8.61 -18.59 -3.56
N PRO A 162 -9.86 -18.14 -3.78
CA PRO A 162 -10.71 -18.75 -4.79
C PRO A 162 -10.15 -18.46 -6.19
N LYS A 163 -10.19 -19.45 -7.08
CA LYS A 163 -9.80 -19.28 -8.49
C LYS A 163 -10.84 -18.51 -9.30
N HIS A 164 -12.10 -18.55 -8.87
CA HIS A 164 -13.25 -17.94 -9.52
C HIS A 164 -14.17 -17.33 -8.46
N VAL A 165 -14.73 -16.17 -8.76
CA VAL A 165 -15.83 -15.56 -8.02
C VAL A 165 -17.05 -15.64 -8.92
N VAL A 166 -18.14 -16.20 -8.42
CA VAL A 166 -19.42 -16.29 -9.14
C VAL A 166 -20.26 -15.10 -8.69
N LEU A 167 -20.76 -14.32 -9.67
CA LEU A 167 -21.61 -13.15 -9.47
C LEU A 167 -23.08 -13.52 -9.59
#